data_AF-A0A9E5ER39-F1
#
_entry.id   AF-A0A9E5ER39-F1
#
_cell.length_a   1.000
_cell.length_b   1.000
_cell.length_c   1.000
_cell.angle_alpha   90.00
_cell.angle_beta   90.00
_cell.angle_gamma   90.00
#
_symmetry.space_group_name_H-M   'P 1'
#
loop_
_entity.id
_entity.type
_entity.pdbx_description
1 polymer ?
#
loop_
_entity_poly.entity_id
_entity_poly.type
_entity_poly.pdbx_seq_one_letter_code
_entity_poly.pdbx_strand_id
1 'polypeptide(L)' 'MTILATICARGGSKGVPRKNIRMIAGKPLIAHTIEQAR' A
#
# COMPACT_ATOMS: atom_id res chain seq x y z
N MET A 1 -20.78 12.48 4.42
CA MET A 1 -20.38 11.59 5.53
C MET A 1 -18.88 11.36 5.38
N THR A 2 -18.06 11.71 6.36
CA THR A 2 -16.60 11.59 6.25
C THR A 2 -16.18 10.29 6.92
N ILE A 3 -15.61 9.36 6.15
CA ILE A 3 -15.16 8.05 6.64
C ILE A 3 -13.63 8.06 6.66
N LEU A 4 -13.04 7.76 7.81
CA LEU A 4 -11.59 7.60 7.96
C LEU A 4 -11.20 6.17 7.61
N ALA A 5 -10.36 6.00 6.59
CA ALA A 5 -9.71 4.74 6.27
C ALA A 5 -8.22 4.79 6.67
N THR A 6 -7.71 3.71 7.27
CA THR A 6 -6.30 3.57 7.63
C THR A 6 -5.70 2.36 6.93
N ILE A 7 -4.48 2.51 6.39
CA ILE A 7 -3.75 1.44 5.67
C ILE A 7 -2.42 1.23 6.38
N CYS A 8 -2.25 0.06 7.00
CA CYS A 8 -1.04 -0.28 7.74
C CYS A 8 0.10 -0.72 6.78
N ALA A 9 1.23 -0.03 6.83
CA ALA A 9 2.39 -0.34 6.00
C ALA A 9 3.69 -0.33 6.81
N ARG A 10 4.33 -1.51 6.94
CA ARG A 10 5.64 -1.66 7.60
C ARG A 10 6.78 -1.81 6.60
N GLY A 11 7.99 -1.36 6.99
CA GLY A 11 9.21 -1.54 6.19
C GLY A 11 9.73 -2.98 6.16
N GLY A 12 9.73 -3.65 7.32
CA GLY A 12 10.22 -5.02 7.50
C GLY A 12 9.23 -6.10 7.09
N SER A 13 8.92 -6.21 5.80
CA SER A 13 8.07 -7.29 5.29
C SER A 13 8.79 -8.64 5.29
N LYS A 14 8.16 -9.69 5.85
CA LYS A 14 8.77 -11.02 6.06
C LYS A 14 9.21 -11.71 4.76
N GLY A 15 8.36 -11.71 3.74
CA GLY A 15 8.65 -12.37 2.45
C GLY A 15 9.45 -11.47 1.51
N VAL A 16 8.86 -10.35 1.12
CA VAL A 16 9.51 -9.36 0.24
C VAL A 16 9.78 -8.09 1.05
N PRO A 17 11.04 -7.83 1.47
CA PRO A 17 11.38 -6.61 2.18
C PRO A 17 10.90 -5.35 1.44
N ARG A 18 10.36 -4.37 2.18
CA ARG A 18 9.86 -3.10 1.62
C ARG A 18 8.80 -3.25 0.51
N LYS A 19 7.99 -4.32 0.50
CA LYS A 19 7.00 -4.57 -0.58
C LYS A 19 6.07 -3.40 -0.90
N ASN A 20 5.67 -2.62 0.11
CA ASN A 20 4.67 -1.56 -0.06
C ASN A 20 5.15 -0.41 -0.98
N ILE A 21 6.46 -0.19 -1.09
CA ILE A 21 7.06 0.81 -1.99
C ILE A 21 7.57 0.21 -3.30
N ARG A 22 7.45 -1.11 -3.49
CA ARG A 22 7.93 -1.77 -4.70
C ARG A 22 6.98 -1.51 -5.87
N MET A 23 7.54 -1.24 -7.05
CA MET A 23 6.76 -0.96 -8.25
C MET A 23 6.13 -2.24 -8.81
N ILE A 24 4.81 -2.22 -9.01
CA ILE A 24 4.01 -3.27 -9.64
C ILE A 24 3.00 -2.60 -10.58
N ALA A 25 3.03 -3.01 -11.85
CA ALA A 25 2.19 -2.44 -12.91
C ALA A 25 2.27 -0.90 -12.99
N GLY A 26 3.49 -0.36 -12.92
CA GLY A 26 3.73 1.09 -13.06
C GLY A 26 3.42 1.93 -11.82
N LYS A 27 2.97 1.34 -10.70
CA LYS A 27 2.71 2.06 -9.43
C LYS A 27 3.33 1.33 -8.23
N PRO A 28 3.65 2.01 -7.12
CA PRO A 28 4.00 1.35 -5.87
C PRO A 28 2.87 0.42 -5.42
N LEU A 29 3.19 -0.74 -4.83
CA LEU A 29 2.17 -1.71 -4.40
C LEU A 29 1.08 -1.09 -3.52
N ILE A 30 1.44 -0.22 -2.58
CA ILE A 30 0.47 0.44 -1.69
C ILE A 30 -0.50 1.39 -2.43
N ALA A 31 -0.10 1.92 -3.59
CA ALA A 31 -0.94 2.84 -4.36
C ALA A 31 -2.22 2.16 -4.85
N HIS A 32 -2.15 0.88 -5.21
CA HIS A 32 -3.33 0.09 -5.57
C HIS A 32 -4.36 0.07 -4.43
N THR A 33 -3.93 -0.16 -3.19
CA THR A 33 -4.83 -0.17 -2.03
C THR A 33 -5.41 1.23 -1.73
N ILE A 34 -4.60 2.29 -1.86
CA ILE A 34 -5.08 3.67 -1.69
C ILE A 34 -6.13 4.03 -2.74
N GLU A 35 -5.93 3.61 -3.99
CA GLU A 35 -6.88 3.86 -5.08
C GLU A 35 -8.19 3.09 -4.89
N GLN A 36 -8.16 1.86 -4.38
CA GLN A 36 -9.36 1.09 -4.06
C GLN A 36 -10.15 1.64 -2.86
N ALA A 37 -9.50 2.42 -1.98
CA ALA A 37 -10.13 3.00 -0.79
C ALA A 37 -10.77 4.37 -1.04
N ARG A 38 -10.63 4.94 -2.24
CA ARG A 38 -11.34 6.15 -2.69
C ARG A 38 -12.78 5.81 -3.05
#